data_AF-A0A2W0BXG8-F1
#
_entry.id   AF-A0A2W0BXG8-F1
#
_cell.length_a   1.000
_cell.length_b   1.000
_cell.length_c   1.000
_cell.angle_alpha   90.00
_cell.angle_beta   90.00
_cell.angle_gamma   90.00
#
_symmetry.space_group_name_H-M   'P 1'
#
loop_
_entity.id
_entity.type
_entity.pdbx_description
1 polymer ?
#
loop_
_entity_poly.entity_id
_entity_poly.type
_entity_poly.pdbx_seq_one_letter_code
_entity_poly.pdbx_strand_id
1 'polypeptide(L)'
;MLKLIAGWVLALNIGLFAPLPAASQDFVFGANQLSAQISQVVAPTSASVTVANRSPLDDATVASIQAGLVQALQSRGWRLGKPEASEAAIAITLGANFRNYVWTAEIAKGASHEIRILELAKSSAGRPPANDPIAISRYLLISSDLPLLDVTLPEGKIGEGAHLLALSSRAVQLFQLQSAQWRLLQTQSLGQTPLASRDPRGRIAPGQIGSFDAYLPGLHCTGNSSSTLTIGCRASDDPWPLTGDRQSLAFYAPNRNYFNGVLSSPNGQSGTVNAFFSAAVLSDRVIFTNLDGHASMVQGGRSTPIADRWGSDIAGIQSSCRADLVLATGAGDFQQFDSLSAYQVLNSQFRPVSDSMQFPGPVVSLKTSADHQQAIAIVATPSGRYEAYLLTAHCGT
;
A
#
# COMPACT_ATOMS: atom_id res chain seq x y z
N MET A 1 26.11 41.18 -65.02
CA MET A 1 26.20 39.90 -64.28
C MET A 1 25.27 39.99 -63.09
N LEU A 2 24.28 39.10 -63.08
CA LEU A 2 23.15 38.97 -62.15
C LEU A 2 23.60 38.59 -60.73
N LYS A 3 22.92 39.09 -59.68
CA LYS A 3 22.69 38.54 -58.31
C LYS A 3 22.30 39.72 -57.37
N LEU A 4 21.36 39.68 -56.42
CA LEU A 4 20.40 38.68 -55.94
C LEU A 4 19.37 39.39 -55.02
N ILE A 5 18.12 39.38 -55.45
CA ILE A 5 16.82 39.14 -54.78
C ILE A 5 16.71 39.26 -53.24
N ALA A 6 15.69 40.03 -52.85
CA ALA A 6 15.02 40.10 -51.54
C ALA A 6 14.21 38.83 -51.19
N GLY A 7 14.07 38.53 -49.89
CA GLY A 7 13.12 37.50 -49.46
C GLY A 7 13.05 37.33 -47.95
N TRP A 8 12.02 37.92 -47.35
CA TRP A 8 11.58 37.67 -45.98
C TRP A 8 11.04 36.24 -45.85
N VAL A 9 11.43 35.50 -44.81
CA VAL A 9 10.68 34.32 -44.35
C VAL A 9 10.57 34.38 -42.82
N LEU A 10 9.36 34.71 -42.37
CA LEU A 10 8.89 34.58 -41.00
C LEU A 10 8.38 33.14 -40.84
N ALA A 11 9.10 32.28 -40.12
CA ALA A 11 8.64 30.92 -39.82
C ALA A 11 7.75 30.95 -38.56
N LEU A 12 6.44 30.95 -38.76
CA LEU A 12 5.43 30.82 -37.71
C LEU A 12 5.39 29.36 -37.24
N ASN A 13 5.76 29.13 -35.97
CA ASN A 13 5.68 27.83 -35.30
C ASN A 13 4.21 27.44 -35.08
N ILE A 14 3.72 26.42 -35.79
CA ILE A 14 2.48 25.72 -35.45
C ILE A 14 2.90 24.44 -34.71
N GLY A 15 2.98 24.53 -33.38
CA GLY A 15 3.12 23.35 -32.54
C GLY A 15 1.81 22.59 -32.48
N LEU A 16 1.77 21.38 -33.03
CA LEU A 16 0.74 20.40 -32.70
C LEU A 16 0.84 20.06 -31.21
N PHE A 17 -0.04 20.63 -30.39
CA PHE A 17 -0.29 20.13 -29.04
C PHE A 17 -1.07 18.81 -29.16
N ALA A 18 -0.37 17.69 -29.03
CA ALA A 18 -1.02 16.43 -28.71
C ALA A 18 -1.48 16.49 -27.23
N PRO A 19 -2.76 16.32 -26.90
CA PRO A 19 -3.19 16.24 -25.52
C PRO A 19 -2.58 15.00 -24.87
N LEU A 20 -1.83 15.20 -23.79
CA LEU A 20 -1.38 14.11 -22.91
C LEU A 20 -2.62 13.44 -22.28
N PRO A 21 -2.64 12.10 -22.16
CA PRO A 21 -3.73 11.40 -21.50
C PRO A 21 -3.79 11.83 -20.02
N ALA A 22 -4.96 12.31 -19.60
CA ALA A 22 -5.25 12.60 -18.21
C ALA A 22 -5.15 11.32 -17.36
N ALA A 23 -4.63 11.43 -16.14
CA ALA A 23 -4.53 10.32 -15.19
C ALA A 23 -5.91 9.67 -15.01
N SER A 24 -6.06 8.40 -15.41
CA SER A 24 -7.34 7.71 -15.34
C SER A 24 -7.69 7.41 -13.89
N GLN A 25 -8.89 7.83 -13.49
CA GLN A 25 -9.49 7.44 -12.23
C GLN A 25 -9.72 5.93 -12.18
N ASP A 26 -9.27 5.23 -11.13
CA ASP A 26 -9.37 3.77 -11.05
C ASP A 26 -10.78 3.30 -10.62
N PHE A 27 -11.71 3.44 -11.56
CA PHE A 27 -13.06 2.92 -11.40
C PHE A 27 -13.13 1.39 -11.51
N VAL A 28 -12.07 0.73 -11.98
CA VAL A 28 -11.97 -0.73 -12.06
C VAL A 28 -11.84 -1.31 -10.65
N PHE A 29 -11.04 -0.68 -9.80
CA PHE A 29 -11.00 -0.99 -8.37
C PHE A 29 -12.37 -0.83 -7.71
N GLY A 30 -13.04 0.30 -7.96
CA GLY A 30 -14.38 0.56 -7.42
C GLY A 30 -15.42 -0.48 -7.82
N ALA A 31 -15.42 -0.89 -9.09
CA ALA A 31 -16.31 -1.92 -9.60
C ALA A 31 -16.07 -3.28 -8.90
N ASN A 32 -14.80 -3.64 -8.68
CA ASN A 32 -14.43 -4.87 -7.98
C ASN A 32 -14.84 -4.84 -6.50
N GLN A 33 -14.64 -3.71 -5.83
CA GLN A 33 -14.97 -3.56 -4.42
C GLN A 33 -16.48 -3.61 -4.17
N LEU A 34 -17.27 -2.89 -4.98
CA LEU A 34 -18.73 -2.90 -4.86
C LEU A 34 -19.29 -4.31 -5.15
N SER A 35 -18.77 -4.98 -6.18
CA SER A 35 -19.16 -6.36 -6.50
C SER A 35 -18.85 -7.34 -5.37
N ALA A 36 -17.72 -7.16 -4.69
CA ALA A 36 -17.36 -7.95 -3.51
C ALA A 36 -18.33 -7.71 -2.34
N GLN A 37 -18.69 -6.45 -2.07
CA GLN A 37 -19.68 -6.11 -1.03
C GLN A 37 -21.06 -6.71 -1.31
N ILE A 38 -21.50 -6.74 -2.57
CA ILE A 38 -22.76 -7.39 -2.98
C ILE A 38 -22.70 -8.90 -2.69
N SER A 39 -21.60 -9.58 -3.07
CA SER A 39 -21.45 -11.03 -2.85
C SER A 39 -21.30 -11.44 -1.37
N GLN A 40 -20.96 -10.51 -0.47
CA GLN A 40 -20.90 -10.79 0.97
C GLN A 40 -22.28 -11.00 1.59
N VAL A 41 -23.33 -10.49 0.95
CA VAL A 41 -24.65 -10.31 1.59
C VAL A 41 -25.73 -11.06 0.83
N VAL A 42 -25.51 -11.30 -0.46
CA VAL A 42 -26.31 -12.21 -1.26
C VAL A 42 -25.39 -13.17 -1.99
N ALA A 43 -25.62 -14.46 -1.79
CA ALA A 43 -24.90 -15.50 -2.53
C ALA A 43 -25.17 -15.39 -4.04
N PRO A 44 -24.15 -15.60 -4.90
CA PRO A 44 -24.29 -15.45 -6.35
C PRO A 44 -25.44 -16.28 -6.94
N THR A 45 -26.31 -15.64 -7.73
CA THR A 45 -27.42 -16.29 -8.45
C THR A 45 -27.69 -15.61 -9.80
N SER A 46 -28.81 -15.91 -10.48
CA SER A 46 -29.26 -15.12 -11.63
C SER A 46 -29.72 -13.73 -11.18
N ALA A 47 -29.16 -12.69 -11.79
CA ALA A 47 -29.48 -11.31 -11.41
C ALA A 47 -29.61 -10.39 -12.62
N SER A 48 -30.45 -9.36 -12.47
CA SER A 48 -30.48 -8.23 -13.38
C SER A 48 -29.73 -7.06 -12.75
N VAL A 49 -28.98 -6.32 -13.58
CA VAL A 49 -28.19 -5.17 -13.13
C VAL A 49 -28.64 -3.95 -13.90
N THR A 50 -29.02 -2.90 -13.19
CA THR A 50 -29.30 -1.57 -13.75
C THR A 50 -28.34 -0.56 -13.13
N VAL A 51 -27.84 0.38 -13.96
CA VAL A 51 -26.92 1.42 -13.50
C VAL A 51 -27.51 2.78 -13.85
N ALA A 52 -27.67 3.63 -12.83
CA ALA A 52 -28.15 5.00 -12.97
C ALA A 52 -27.05 5.99 -12.59
N ASN A 53 -26.78 6.97 -13.46
CA ASN A 53 -25.81 8.03 -13.17
C ASN A 53 -26.49 9.25 -12.54
N ARG A 54 -26.04 9.63 -11.34
CA ARG A 54 -26.38 10.86 -10.60
C ARG A 54 -25.12 11.66 -10.24
N SER A 55 -24.01 11.34 -10.87
CA SER A 55 -22.69 11.94 -10.66
C SER A 55 -22.30 12.83 -11.85
N PRO A 56 -21.23 13.64 -11.74
CA PRO A 56 -20.73 14.45 -12.86
C PRO A 56 -19.94 13.64 -13.91
N LEU A 57 -19.97 12.31 -13.87
CA LEU A 57 -19.26 11.46 -14.85
C LEU A 57 -19.89 11.56 -16.24
N ASP A 58 -19.04 11.53 -17.27
CA ASP A 58 -19.48 11.46 -18.66
C ASP A 58 -19.97 10.04 -19.05
N ASP A 59 -20.73 9.97 -20.15
CA ASP A 59 -21.39 8.73 -20.58
C ASP A 59 -20.38 7.63 -20.96
N ALA A 60 -19.22 7.99 -21.50
CA ALA A 60 -18.17 7.04 -21.85
C ALA A 60 -17.58 6.37 -20.59
N THR A 61 -17.35 7.16 -19.55
CA THR A 61 -16.86 6.69 -18.25
C THR A 61 -17.91 5.82 -17.56
N VAL A 62 -19.19 6.23 -17.60
CA VAL A 62 -20.30 5.44 -17.06
C VAL A 62 -20.42 4.09 -17.78
N ALA A 63 -20.31 4.06 -19.11
CA ALA A 63 -20.34 2.83 -19.88
C ALA A 63 -19.17 1.89 -19.50
N SER A 64 -17.98 2.45 -19.28
CA SER A 64 -16.82 1.69 -18.81
C SER A 64 -17.03 1.12 -17.40
N ILE A 65 -17.55 1.92 -16.47
CA ILE A 65 -17.91 1.48 -15.10
C ILE A 65 -18.93 0.34 -15.15
N GLN A 66 -19.98 0.48 -15.98
CA GLN A 66 -21.01 -0.54 -16.13
C GLN A 66 -20.43 -1.85 -16.65
N ALA A 67 -19.57 -1.80 -17.67
CA ALA A 67 -18.89 -2.99 -18.18
C ALA A 67 -18.00 -3.65 -17.11
N GLY A 68 -17.26 -2.85 -16.34
CA GLY A 68 -16.42 -3.33 -15.24
C GLY A 68 -17.23 -4.00 -14.12
N LEU A 69 -18.38 -3.43 -13.74
CA LEU A 69 -19.30 -4.01 -12.75
C LEU A 69 -19.87 -5.34 -13.22
N VAL A 70 -20.30 -5.42 -14.49
CA VAL A 70 -20.80 -6.67 -15.10
C VAL A 70 -19.74 -7.76 -15.04
N GLN A 71 -18.50 -7.45 -15.46
CA GLN A 71 -17.39 -8.40 -15.43
C GLN A 71 -17.01 -8.82 -14.00
N ALA A 72 -16.98 -7.87 -13.06
CA ALA A 72 -16.64 -8.12 -11.66
C ALA A 72 -17.69 -8.98 -10.94
N LEU A 73 -18.97 -8.86 -11.28
CA LEU A 73 -20.03 -9.74 -10.77
C LEU A 73 -19.97 -11.13 -11.42
N GLN A 74 -19.79 -11.21 -12.73
CA GLN A 74 -19.69 -12.50 -13.44
C GLN A 74 -18.50 -13.35 -12.96
N SER A 75 -17.34 -12.73 -12.77
CA SER A 75 -16.15 -13.41 -12.20
C SER A 75 -16.36 -13.94 -10.78
N ARG A 76 -17.37 -13.42 -10.07
CA ARG A 76 -17.80 -13.87 -8.74
C ARG A 76 -18.97 -14.85 -8.78
N GLY A 77 -19.32 -15.39 -9.95
CA GLY A 77 -20.32 -16.44 -10.13
C GLY A 77 -21.76 -15.96 -10.36
N TRP A 78 -21.99 -14.66 -10.53
CA TRP A 78 -23.32 -14.14 -10.84
C TRP A 78 -23.71 -14.41 -12.29
N ARG A 79 -24.95 -14.87 -12.53
CA ARG A 79 -25.50 -15.10 -13.87
C ARG A 79 -26.34 -13.91 -14.30
N LEU A 80 -25.71 -12.93 -14.93
CA LEU A 80 -26.38 -11.68 -15.28
C LEU A 80 -27.28 -11.83 -16.50
N GLY A 81 -28.52 -11.33 -16.41
CA GLY A 81 -29.54 -11.48 -17.45
C GLY A 81 -30.64 -10.42 -17.38
N LYS A 82 -31.71 -10.62 -18.17
CA LYS A 82 -32.87 -9.73 -18.17
C LYS A 82 -33.66 -9.83 -16.85
N PRO A 83 -34.32 -8.76 -16.39
CA PRO A 83 -35.09 -8.75 -15.14
C PRO A 83 -36.10 -9.89 -15.02
N GLU A 84 -36.77 -10.26 -16.11
CA GLU A 84 -37.83 -11.28 -16.13
C GLU A 84 -37.31 -12.71 -15.87
N ALA A 85 -36.00 -12.94 -16.04
CA ALA A 85 -35.35 -14.24 -15.85
C ALA A 85 -34.38 -14.27 -14.65
N SER A 86 -34.44 -13.24 -13.80
CA SER A 86 -33.48 -13.02 -12.71
C SER A 86 -34.12 -13.28 -11.35
N GLU A 87 -33.41 -13.99 -10.48
CA GLU A 87 -33.82 -14.24 -9.09
C GLU A 87 -33.52 -13.05 -8.15
N ALA A 88 -32.60 -12.18 -8.55
CA ALA A 88 -32.24 -10.95 -7.84
C ALA A 88 -32.22 -9.74 -8.78
N ALA A 89 -32.52 -8.56 -8.25
CA ALA A 89 -32.36 -7.29 -8.93
C ALA A 89 -31.32 -6.45 -8.19
N ILE A 90 -30.32 -5.95 -8.93
CA ILE A 90 -29.26 -5.10 -8.40
C ILE A 90 -29.37 -3.74 -9.11
N ALA A 91 -29.85 -2.73 -8.38
CA ALA A 91 -29.91 -1.36 -8.86
C ALA A 91 -28.72 -0.57 -8.31
N ILE A 92 -27.85 -0.11 -9.21
CA ILE A 92 -26.64 0.63 -8.85
C ILE A 92 -26.84 2.11 -9.19
N THR A 93 -26.63 2.99 -8.22
CA THR A 93 -26.61 4.44 -8.45
C THR A 93 -25.20 4.97 -8.29
N LEU A 94 -24.66 5.58 -9.36
CA LEU A 94 -23.39 6.29 -9.35
C LEU A 94 -23.67 7.74 -8.91
N GLY A 95 -23.52 8.02 -7.63
CA GLY A 95 -23.67 9.36 -7.06
C GLY A 95 -22.33 10.04 -6.83
N ALA A 96 -22.40 11.28 -6.37
CA ALA A 96 -21.23 12.04 -5.98
C ALA A 96 -21.59 13.09 -4.93
N ASN A 97 -20.77 13.21 -3.89
CA ASN A 97 -20.77 14.35 -2.99
C ASN A 97 -19.62 15.30 -3.37
N PHE A 98 -19.39 16.35 -2.58
CA PHE A 98 -18.35 17.35 -2.88
C PHE A 98 -16.90 16.80 -2.81
N ARG A 99 -16.65 15.68 -2.12
CA ARG A 99 -15.31 15.06 -1.95
C ARG A 99 -15.15 13.73 -2.70
N ASN A 100 -16.20 12.91 -2.75
CA ASN A 100 -16.17 11.52 -3.18
C ASN A 100 -17.25 11.24 -4.24
N TYR A 101 -16.99 10.28 -5.13
CA TYR A 101 -18.05 9.50 -5.74
C TYR A 101 -18.64 8.58 -4.67
N VAL A 102 -19.96 8.42 -4.69
CA VAL A 102 -20.70 7.58 -3.76
C VAL A 102 -21.53 6.64 -4.60
N TRP A 103 -21.15 5.37 -4.63
CA TRP A 103 -21.86 4.34 -5.38
C TRP A 103 -22.74 3.56 -4.43
N THR A 104 -24.02 3.44 -4.74
CA THR A 104 -24.95 2.61 -3.96
C THR A 104 -25.37 1.41 -4.78
N ALA A 105 -25.49 0.25 -4.16
CA ALA A 105 -26.08 -0.95 -4.73
C ALA A 105 -27.26 -1.37 -3.86
N GLU A 106 -28.45 -1.28 -4.41
CA GLU A 106 -29.69 -1.78 -3.82
C GLU A 106 -29.96 -3.18 -4.39
N ILE A 107 -30.06 -4.17 -3.51
CA ILE A 107 -30.10 -5.58 -3.85
C ILE A 107 -31.43 -6.15 -3.35
N ALA A 108 -32.31 -6.49 -4.28
CA ALA A 108 -33.59 -7.13 -3.99
C ALA A 108 -33.52 -8.61 -4.37
N LYS A 109 -33.83 -9.51 -3.42
CA LYS A 109 -33.97 -10.96 -3.66
C LYS A 109 -35.16 -11.49 -2.88
N GLY A 110 -36.25 -11.83 -3.57
CA GLY A 110 -37.51 -12.18 -2.93
C GLY A 110 -38.03 -11.03 -2.06
N ALA A 111 -38.25 -11.29 -0.76
CA ALA A 111 -38.66 -10.26 0.20
C ALA A 111 -37.49 -9.52 0.87
N SER A 112 -36.25 -9.93 0.60
CA SER A 112 -35.05 -9.31 1.20
C SER A 112 -34.61 -8.09 0.38
N HIS A 113 -34.29 -7.00 1.09
CA HIS A 113 -33.78 -5.77 0.49
C HIS A 113 -32.54 -5.29 1.27
N GLU A 114 -31.40 -5.23 0.61
CA GLU A 114 -30.11 -4.83 1.19
C GLU A 114 -29.52 -3.65 0.42
N ILE A 115 -28.87 -2.72 1.11
CA ILE A 115 -28.21 -1.57 0.48
C ILE A 115 -26.73 -1.59 0.84
N ARG A 116 -25.85 -1.49 -0.15
CA ARG A 116 -24.42 -1.31 0.05
C ARG A 116 -23.96 0.01 -0.54
N ILE A 117 -23.06 0.68 0.18
CA ILE A 117 -22.53 1.98 -0.18
C ILE A 117 -21.01 1.87 -0.25
N LEU A 118 -20.47 2.32 -1.37
CA LEU A 118 -19.04 2.44 -1.61
C LEU A 118 -18.70 3.90 -1.87
N GLU A 119 -17.75 4.44 -1.13
CA GLU A 119 -17.19 5.76 -1.39
C GLU A 119 -15.85 5.63 -2.14
N LEU A 120 -15.70 6.37 -3.22
CA LEU A 120 -14.49 6.46 -4.02
C LEU A 120 -14.04 7.92 -4.09
N ALA A 121 -12.76 8.19 -3.95
CA ALA A 121 -12.27 9.57 -3.94
C ALA A 121 -12.53 10.28 -5.29
N LYS A 122 -13.00 11.53 -5.19
CA LYS A 122 -12.87 12.62 -6.17
C LYS A 122 -11.45 12.72 -6.72
N SER A 123 -11.15 12.25 -7.93
CA SER A 123 -9.98 12.75 -8.65
C SER A 123 -10.33 14.18 -8.98
N SER A 124 -9.70 15.11 -8.29
CA SER A 124 -9.80 16.53 -8.58
C SER A 124 -9.25 16.77 -9.99
N ALA A 125 -10.12 16.68 -10.99
CA ALA A 125 -9.85 17.21 -12.31
C ALA A 125 -9.68 18.71 -12.16
N GLY A 126 -8.44 19.20 -12.31
CA GLY A 126 -8.13 20.62 -12.29
C GLY A 126 -7.31 21.11 -11.09
N ARG A 127 -6.30 20.38 -10.65
CA ARG A 127 -5.04 21.02 -10.22
C ARG A 127 -3.89 20.07 -10.52
N PRO A 128 -2.84 20.49 -11.26
CA PRO A 128 -1.58 19.77 -11.14
C PRO A 128 -1.23 19.75 -9.64
N PRO A 129 -0.71 18.64 -9.09
CA PRO A 129 -0.19 18.62 -7.74
C PRO A 129 1.05 19.53 -7.65
N ALA A 130 0.81 20.83 -7.59
CA ALA A 130 1.81 21.86 -7.45
C ALA A 130 1.49 22.59 -6.15
N ASN A 131 2.20 22.15 -5.10
CA ASN A 131 2.43 22.84 -3.84
C ASN A 131 1.44 22.68 -2.68
N ASP A 132 0.34 21.93 -2.78
CA ASP A 132 -0.41 21.60 -1.56
C ASP A 132 0.43 20.60 -0.74
N PRO A 133 0.85 20.97 0.48
CA PRO A 133 1.74 20.14 1.29
C PRO A 133 1.01 18.86 1.68
N ILE A 134 1.72 17.74 1.75
CA ILE A 134 1.23 16.48 2.28
C ILE A 134 1.37 16.54 3.79
N ALA A 135 0.26 16.31 4.50
CA ALA A 135 0.26 16.11 5.93
C ALA A 135 0.37 14.61 6.21
N ILE A 136 1.40 14.21 6.96
CA ILE A 136 1.53 12.85 7.47
C ILE A 136 0.84 12.81 8.84
N SER A 137 -0.07 11.86 9.04
CA SER A 137 -0.61 11.54 10.35
C SER A 137 -0.01 10.25 10.87
N ARG A 138 0.09 10.15 12.20
CA ARG A 138 0.46 8.91 12.88
C ARG A 138 -0.60 8.53 13.91
N TYR A 139 -0.85 7.24 14.03
CA TYR A 139 -1.71 6.66 15.04
C TYR A 139 -0.93 5.58 15.81
N LEU A 140 -0.83 5.70 17.14
CA LEU A 140 -0.15 4.71 17.96
C LEU A 140 -0.98 3.41 17.98
N LEU A 141 -0.39 2.32 17.49
CA LEU A 141 -0.99 1.00 17.54
C LEU A 141 -0.72 0.38 18.91
N ILE A 142 0.53 0.07 19.22
CA ILE A 142 0.90 -0.57 20.50
C ILE A 142 2.21 0.01 21.04
N SER A 143 2.36 -0.09 22.35
CA SER A 143 3.62 0.14 23.06
C SER A 143 4.01 -1.16 23.76
N SER A 144 5.26 -1.58 23.61
CA SER A 144 5.78 -2.86 24.07
C SER A 144 7.10 -2.66 24.81
N ASP A 145 7.26 -3.38 25.93
CA ASP A 145 8.54 -3.50 26.63
C ASP A 145 9.46 -4.55 25.97
N LEU A 146 8.90 -5.40 25.10
CA LEU A 146 9.66 -6.34 24.29
C LEU A 146 10.08 -5.68 22.96
N PRO A 147 11.29 -5.98 22.44
CA PRO A 147 11.69 -5.55 21.11
C PRO A 147 10.67 -5.95 20.04
N LEU A 148 10.14 -4.94 19.35
CA LEU A 148 9.27 -5.13 18.19
C LEU A 148 10.13 -5.11 16.93
N LEU A 149 10.00 -6.15 16.11
CA LEU A 149 10.66 -6.26 14.82
C LEU A 149 9.74 -5.86 13.67
N ASP A 150 8.46 -6.25 13.77
CA ASP A 150 7.44 -5.91 12.80
C ASP A 150 6.02 -6.02 13.38
N VAL A 151 5.04 -5.35 12.78
CA VAL A 151 3.62 -5.42 13.16
C VAL A 151 2.74 -5.45 11.92
N THR A 152 1.69 -6.26 11.86
CA THR A 152 0.72 -6.24 10.76
C THR A 152 -0.73 -6.22 11.25
N LEU A 153 -1.59 -5.61 10.45
CA LEU A 153 -3.05 -5.67 10.58
C LEU A 153 -3.57 -6.70 9.56
N PRO A 154 -3.95 -7.92 9.96
CA PRO A 154 -4.37 -8.97 9.02
C PRO A 154 -5.56 -8.55 8.15
N GLU A 155 -6.47 -7.75 8.70
CA GLU A 155 -7.64 -7.25 7.98
C GLU A 155 -7.38 -5.97 7.17
N GLY A 156 -6.17 -5.39 7.25
CA GLY A 156 -5.82 -4.14 6.58
C GLY A 156 -6.60 -2.91 7.05
N LYS A 157 -7.26 -2.99 8.21
CA LYS A 157 -8.09 -1.90 8.76
C LYS A 157 -8.01 -1.84 10.28
N ILE A 158 -8.33 -0.67 10.83
CA ILE A 158 -8.51 -0.45 12.27
C ILE A 158 -10.01 -0.25 12.53
N GLY A 159 -10.54 -0.94 13.52
CA GLY A 159 -11.93 -0.86 13.95
C GLY A 159 -12.19 -1.83 15.10
N GLU A 160 -13.32 -1.69 15.79
CA GLU A 160 -13.67 -2.58 16.90
C GLU A 160 -13.59 -4.06 16.44
N GLY A 161 -12.89 -4.88 17.23
CA GLY A 161 -12.66 -6.29 16.92
C GLY A 161 -11.56 -6.56 15.89
N ALA A 162 -10.89 -5.54 15.33
CA ALA A 162 -9.74 -5.72 14.44
C ALA A 162 -8.58 -6.40 15.18
N HIS A 163 -7.76 -7.15 14.44
CA HIS A 163 -6.61 -7.84 15.00
C HIS A 163 -5.30 -7.16 14.61
N LEU A 164 -4.29 -7.37 15.45
CA LEU A 164 -2.93 -6.94 15.22
C LEU A 164 -2.00 -8.06 15.62
N LEU A 165 -1.07 -8.39 14.74
CA LEU A 165 0.02 -9.33 15.01
C LEU A 165 1.31 -8.54 15.19
N ALA A 166 1.96 -8.71 16.33
CA ALA A 166 3.27 -8.12 16.61
C ALA A 166 4.34 -9.22 16.65
N LEU A 167 5.42 -9.01 15.90
CA LEU A 167 6.57 -9.89 15.83
C LEU A 167 7.70 -9.34 16.70
N SER A 168 8.21 -10.19 17.58
CA SER A 168 9.48 -9.98 18.30
C SER A 168 10.50 -11.03 17.88
N SER A 169 11.72 -10.98 18.44
CA SER A 169 12.74 -12.00 18.19
C SER A 169 12.44 -13.38 18.80
N ARG A 170 11.42 -13.50 19.66
CA ARG A 170 11.13 -14.74 20.41
C ARG A 170 9.67 -15.18 20.38
N ALA A 171 8.76 -14.31 20.00
CA ALA A 171 7.33 -14.60 19.99
C ALA A 171 6.58 -13.77 18.95
N VAL A 172 5.42 -14.28 18.55
CA VAL A 172 4.35 -13.51 17.93
C VAL A 172 3.26 -13.25 18.97
N GLN A 173 2.75 -12.03 19.00
CA GLN A 173 1.68 -11.60 19.90
C GLN A 173 0.45 -11.21 19.09
N LEU A 174 -0.72 -11.72 19.49
CA LEU A 174 -2.02 -11.39 18.92
C LEU A 174 -2.73 -10.41 19.85
N PHE A 175 -3.09 -9.26 19.30
CA PHE A 175 -3.89 -8.23 19.94
C PHE A 175 -5.24 -8.11 19.23
N GLN A 176 -6.24 -7.63 19.97
CA GLN A 176 -7.53 -7.23 19.41
C GLN A 176 -7.89 -5.84 19.92
N LEU A 177 -8.44 -5.01 19.03
CA LEU A 177 -8.96 -3.71 19.41
C LEU A 177 -10.30 -3.89 20.12
N GLN A 178 -10.34 -3.51 21.40
CA GLN A 178 -11.54 -3.52 22.24
C GLN A 178 -11.68 -2.16 22.89
N SER A 179 -12.83 -1.50 22.73
CA SER A 179 -13.10 -0.19 23.33
C SER A 179 -11.99 0.84 23.02
N ALA A 180 -11.56 0.90 21.75
CA ALA A 180 -10.47 1.75 21.25
C ALA A 180 -9.07 1.48 21.86
N GLN A 181 -8.88 0.36 22.57
CA GLN A 181 -7.58 -0.04 23.11
C GLN A 181 -7.16 -1.42 22.58
N TRP A 182 -5.89 -1.53 22.20
CA TRP A 182 -5.32 -2.82 21.80
C TRP A 182 -5.06 -3.67 23.04
N ARG A 183 -5.80 -4.78 23.16
CA ARG A 183 -5.66 -5.73 24.25
C ARG A 183 -4.94 -6.97 23.75
N LEU A 184 -3.88 -7.37 24.47
CA LEU A 184 -3.19 -8.63 24.21
C LEU A 184 -4.14 -9.80 24.48
N LEU A 185 -4.37 -10.62 23.47
CA LEU A 185 -5.16 -11.84 23.57
C LEU A 185 -4.28 -13.06 23.83
N GLN A 186 -3.20 -13.21 23.06
CA GLN A 186 -2.33 -14.38 23.12
C GLN A 186 -0.89 -14.02 22.78
N THR A 187 0.06 -14.71 23.38
CA THR A 187 1.48 -14.70 22.98
C THR A 187 1.89 -16.12 22.65
N GLN A 188 2.49 -16.32 21.48
CA GLN A 188 2.97 -17.61 21.02
C GLN A 188 4.49 -17.54 20.79
N SER A 189 5.24 -18.40 21.50
CA SER A 189 6.68 -18.52 21.33
C SER A 189 7.02 -19.07 19.94
N LEU A 190 8.10 -18.56 19.34
CA LEU A 190 8.65 -19.09 18.08
C LEU A 190 9.25 -20.50 18.26
N GLY A 191 9.59 -20.90 19.49
CA GLY A 191 10.21 -22.19 19.81
C GLY A 191 11.63 -22.37 19.24
N GLN A 192 12.15 -21.38 18.54
CA GLN A 192 13.47 -21.32 17.92
C GLN A 192 14.07 -19.93 18.20
N THR A 193 15.40 -19.86 18.34
CA THR A 193 16.09 -18.57 18.50
C THR A 193 16.67 -18.15 17.15
N PRO A 194 16.31 -16.98 16.62
CA PRO A 194 16.91 -16.46 15.39
C PRO A 194 18.43 -16.26 15.54
N LEU A 195 19.14 -16.21 14.42
CA LEU A 195 20.57 -15.86 14.44
C LEU A 195 20.76 -14.47 15.08
N ALA A 196 21.74 -14.39 15.97
CA ALA A 196 22.03 -13.15 16.69
C ALA A 196 22.52 -12.07 15.72
N SER A 197 21.84 -10.91 15.75
CA SER A 197 22.23 -9.71 15.00
C SER A 197 22.32 -8.52 15.95
N ARG A 198 23.24 -7.59 15.68
CA ARG A 198 23.34 -6.31 16.42
C ARG A 198 22.13 -5.42 16.19
N ASP A 199 21.55 -5.52 14.99
CA ASP A 199 20.31 -4.86 14.62
C ASP A 199 19.37 -5.96 14.10
N PRO A 200 18.54 -6.56 14.97
CA PRO A 200 17.63 -7.62 14.56
C PRO A 200 16.51 -7.02 13.69
N ARG A 201 16.38 -7.52 12.46
CA ARG A 201 15.23 -7.23 11.60
C ARG A 201 14.29 -8.43 11.57
N GLY A 202 13.03 -8.17 11.28
CA GLY A 202 12.02 -9.20 11.05
C GLY A 202 10.93 -8.67 10.15
N ARG A 203 10.17 -9.58 9.56
CA ARG A 203 9.02 -9.24 8.72
C ARG A 203 7.86 -10.14 9.06
N ILE A 204 6.68 -9.59 9.28
CA ILE A 204 5.42 -10.33 9.38
C ILE A 204 4.48 -9.86 8.27
N ALA A 205 4.03 -10.80 7.47
CA ALA A 205 3.17 -10.55 6.33
C ALA A 205 1.85 -11.32 6.51
N PRO A 206 0.69 -10.69 6.31
CA PRO A 206 -0.58 -11.39 6.34
C PRO A 206 -0.69 -12.34 5.14
N GLY A 207 -1.38 -13.46 5.34
CA GLY A 207 -1.75 -14.42 4.31
C GLY A 207 -3.26 -14.45 4.10
N GLN A 208 -3.75 -15.51 3.47
CA GLN A 208 -5.19 -15.70 3.27
C GLN A 208 -5.86 -16.19 4.56
N ILE A 209 -7.04 -15.66 4.88
CA ILE A 209 -7.94 -16.20 5.93
C ILE A 209 -7.22 -16.37 7.28
N GLY A 210 -6.66 -15.27 7.79
CA GLY A 210 -5.94 -15.20 9.07
C GLY A 210 -4.66 -16.05 9.16
N SER A 211 -4.22 -16.68 8.07
CA SER A 211 -2.83 -17.16 8.00
C SER A 211 -1.86 -16.00 7.95
N PHE A 212 -0.62 -16.23 8.35
CA PHE A 212 0.47 -15.27 8.22
C PHE A 212 1.81 -15.99 8.12
N ASP A 213 2.81 -15.26 7.63
CA ASP A 213 4.19 -15.69 7.61
C ASP A 213 5.04 -14.67 8.35
N ALA A 214 6.01 -15.16 9.12
CA ALA A 214 7.03 -14.35 9.76
C ALA A 214 8.42 -14.79 9.30
N TYR A 215 9.26 -13.81 8.97
CA TYR A 215 10.61 -13.98 8.47
C TYR A 215 11.57 -13.33 9.46
N LEU A 216 12.54 -14.11 9.93
CA LEU A 216 13.60 -13.68 10.84
C LEU A 216 14.94 -14.20 10.32
N PRO A 217 16.09 -13.68 10.79
CA PRO A 217 17.40 -14.13 10.33
C PRO A 217 17.57 -15.65 10.49
N GLY A 218 17.58 -16.37 9.35
CA GLY A 218 17.70 -17.83 9.27
C GLY A 218 16.44 -18.63 9.62
N LEU A 219 15.28 -17.98 9.79
CA LEU A 219 14.02 -18.63 10.18
C LEU A 219 12.85 -18.15 9.33
N HIS A 220 12.02 -19.09 8.90
CA HIS A 220 10.69 -18.84 8.33
C HIS A 220 9.64 -19.53 9.18
N CYS A 221 8.64 -18.76 9.61
CA CYS A 221 7.54 -19.24 10.42
C CYS A 221 6.23 -19.07 9.68
N THR A 222 5.38 -20.10 9.71
CA THR A 222 4.00 -20.07 9.22
C THR A 222 3.06 -20.14 10.41
N GLY A 223 1.95 -19.39 10.37
CA GLY A 223 1.00 -19.36 11.48
C GLY A 223 -0.42 -19.02 11.06
N ASN A 224 -1.34 -19.10 12.03
CA ASN A 224 -2.74 -18.72 11.88
C ASN A 224 -3.22 -17.95 13.12
N SER A 225 -4.11 -16.97 12.92
CA SER A 225 -4.67 -16.13 13.98
C SER A 225 -6.20 -16.00 13.93
N SER A 226 -6.92 -16.82 13.16
CA SER A 226 -8.37 -16.68 12.95
C SER A 226 -9.23 -17.07 14.15
N SER A 227 -8.71 -17.91 15.05
CA SER A 227 -9.43 -18.36 16.26
C SER A 227 -8.49 -18.51 17.46
N THR A 228 -7.33 -19.13 17.23
CA THR A 228 -6.23 -19.23 18.20
C THR A 228 -4.93 -18.94 17.47
N LEU A 229 -4.00 -18.23 18.12
CA LEU A 229 -2.68 -17.98 17.55
C LEU A 229 -1.87 -19.28 17.57
N THR A 230 -1.52 -19.79 16.39
CA THR A 230 -0.62 -20.93 16.21
C THR A 230 0.54 -20.54 15.32
N ILE A 231 1.72 -21.12 15.56
CA ILE A 231 2.91 -20.86 14.75
C ILE A 231 3.82 -22.08 14.73
N GLY A 232 4.43 -22.36 13.58
CA GLY A 232 5.50 -23.32 13.41
C GLY A 232 6.65 -22.69 12.64
N CYS A 233 7.87 -22.80 13.17
CA CYS A 233 9.07 -22.21 12.58
C CYS A 233 10.03 -23.29 12.09
N ARG A 234 10.71 -23.03 10.97
CA ARG A 234 11.79 -23.86 10.43
C ARG A 234 12.98 -22.99 10.02
N ALA A 235 14.17 -23.58 10.03
CA ALA A 235 15.33 -22.97 9.42
C ALA A 235 15.06 -22.72 7.93
N SER A 236 15.36 -21.52 7.44
CA SER A 236 15.11 -21.15 6.04
C SER A 236 15.98 -20.00 5.59
N ASP A 237 16.38 -20.05 4.31
CA ASP A 237 17.01 -18.99 3.53
C ASP A 237 16.05 -18.44 2.45
N ASP A 238 14.74 -18.71 2.59
CA ASP A 238 13.70 -18.22 1.69
C ASP A 238 13.72 -16.69 1.60
N PRO A 239 13.48 -16.10 0.42
CA PRO A 239 13.50 -14.66 0.26
C PRO A 239 12.35 -13.99 1.04
N TRP A 240 12.62 -12.84 1.65
CA TRP A 240 11.63 -12.13 2.45
C TRP A 240 10.82 -11.18 1.56
N PRO A 241 9.56 -10.90 1.92
CA PRO A 241 8.76 -9.93 1.19
C PRO A 241 9.18 -8.50 1.49
N LEU A 242 9.36 -7.70 0.43
CA LEU A 242 9.64 -6.26 0.52
C LEU A 242 8.37 -5.45 0.86
N THR A 243 7.20 -5.96 0.49
CA THR A 243 5.87 -5.35 0.66
C THR A 243 4.91 -6.32 1.34
N GLY A 244 3.81 -5.81 1.92
CA GLY A 244 2.82 -6.66 2.61
C GLY A 244 2.09 -7.67 1.70
N ASP A 245 2.03 -7.40 0.39
CA ASP A 245 1.37 -8.22 -0.63
C ASP A 245 2.20 -9.40 -1.17
N ARG A 246 3.47 -9.50 -0.74
CA ARG A 246 4.43 -10.58 -1.08
C ARG A 246 4.70 -10.73 -2.58
N GLN A 247 4.47 -9.69 -3.38
CA GLN A 247 4.73 -9.74 -4.82
C GLN A 247 6.21 -9.51 -5.16
N SER A 248 6.92 -8.79 -4.31
CA SER A 248 8.35 -8.51 -4.44
C SER A 248 9.11 -9.16 -3.29
N LEU A 249 10.01 -10.09 -3.59
CA LEU A 249 10.80 -10.82 -2.61
C LEU A 249 12.30 -10.51 -2.80
N ALA A 250 13.06 -10.55 -1.71
CA ALA A 250 14.51 -10.34 -1.75
C ALA A 250 15.23 -11.26 -0.76
N PHE A 251 16.43 -11.71 -1.13
CA PHE A 251 17.23 -12.56 -0.27
C PHE A 251 17.93 -11.75 0.82
N TYR A 252 17.66 -12.10 2.07
CA TYR A 252 18.22 -11.44 3.24
C TYR A 252 19.47 -12.18 3.73
N ALA A 253 20.54 -11.45 4.04
CA ALA A 253 21.79 -12.00 4.54
C ALA A 253 21.80 -11.97 6.09
N PRO A 254 21.49 -13.09 6.79
CA PRO A 254 21.19 -13.07 8.22
C PRO A 254 22.36 -12.61 9.11
N ASN A 255 23.60 -12.92 8.72
CA ASN A 255 24.81 -12.54 9.46
C ASN A 255 25.30 -11.10 9.17
N ARG A 256 24.57 -10.38 8.32
CA ARG A 256 25.00 -9.07 7.80
C ARG A 256 23.92 -7.98 7.92
N ASN A 257 22.68 -8.38 8.16
CA ASN A 257 21.55 -7.49 8.38
C ASN A 257 21.24 -6.55 7.20
N TYR A 258 21.25 -7.10 5.98
CA TYR A 258 20.82 -6.41 4.77
C TYR A 258 20.32 -7.42 3.72
N PHE A 259 19.62 -6.93 2.71
CA PHE A 259 19.28 -7.69 1.52
C PHE A 259 20.46 -7.72 0.54
N ASN A 260 20.81 -8.90 0.04
CA ASN A 260 22.01 -9.10 -0.77
C ASN A 260 21.89 -8.58 -2.22
N GLY A 261 20.75 -7.99 -2.58
CA GLY A 261 20.48 -7.46 -3.91
C GLY A 261 19.87 -8.45 -4.90
N VAL A 262 19.72 -9.73 -4.54
CA VAL A 262 19.01 -10.71 -5.37
C VAL A 262 17.50 -10.59 -5.11
N LEU A 263 16.77 -10.23 -6.15
CA LEU A 263 15.32 -10.07 -6.16
C LEU A 263 14.66 -11.28 -6.81
N SER A 264 13.50 -11.66 -6.28
CA SER A 264 12.66 -12.72 -6.81
C SER A 264 11.20 -12.26 -6.83
N SER A 265 10.44 -12.74 -7.81
CA SER A 265 9.01 -12.58 -7.90
C SER A 265 8.34 -13.96 -7.81
N PRO A 266 7.13 -14.07 -7.22
CA PRO A 266 6.33 -15.30 -7.27
C PRO A 266 6.13 -15.86 -8.68
N ASN A 267 6.19 -15.00 -9.70
CA ASN A 267 6.05 -15.37 -11.11
C ASN A 267 7.35 -15.91 -11.75
N GLY A 268 8.39 -16.16 -10.95
CA GLY A 268 9.68 -16.71 -11.39
C GLY A 268 10.64 -15.70 -12.01
N GLN A 269 10.24 -14.43 -12.14
CA GLN A 269 11.14 -13.37 -12.59
C GLN A 269 12.14 -13.03 -11.48
N SER A 270 13.42 -13.01 -11.83
CA SER A 270 14.52 -12.69 -10.91
C SER A 270 15.36 -11.55 -11.48
N GLY A 271 15.91 -10.72 -10.60
CA GLY A 271 16.76 -9.59 -10.98
C GLY A 271 17.82 -9.32 -9.91
N THR A 272 18.83 -8.55 -10.27
CA THR A 272 19.90 -8.17 -9.33
C THR A 272 20.01 -6.66 -9.25
N VAL A 273 20.08 -6.16 -8.03
CA VAL A 273 20.34 -4.76 -7.67
C VAL A 273 21.51 -4.70 -6.70
N ASN A 274 21.93 -3.49 -6.32
CA ASN A 274 22.91 -3.32 -5.23
C ASN A 274 22.34 -3.87 -3.93
N ALA A 275 23.19 -4.34 -3.02
CA ALA A 275 22.73 -4.70 -1.67
C ALA A 275 22.13 -3.48 -0.95
N PHE A 276 21.08 -3.72 -0.17
CA PHE A 276 20.23 -2.65 0.39
C PHE A 276 19.66 -3.00 1.76
N PHE A 277 19.29 -1.98 2.54
CA PHE A 277 18.66 -2.14 3.86
C PHE A 277 17.13 -2.28 3.77
N SER A 278 16.49 -1.43 2.99
CA SER A 278 15.05 -1.47 2.75
C SER A 278 14.70 -1.02 1.33
N ALA A 279 13.43 -1.21 0.95
CA ALA A 279 12.93 -0.90 -0.37
C ALA A 279 11.52 -0.28 -0.31
N ALA A 280 11.27 0.70 -1.17
CA ALA A 280 9.94 1.25 -1.43
C ALA A 280 9.51 0.82 -2.84
N VAL A 281 8.51 -0.05 -2.92
CA VAL A 281 7.92 -0.47 -4.19
C VAL A 281 6.82 0.53 -4.55
N LEU A 282 6.95 1.15 -5.71
CA LEU A 282 5.99 2.09 -6.29
C LEU A 282 5.35 1.49 -7.55
N SER A 283 4.44 2.22 -8.17
CA SER A 283 3.64 1.71 -9.30
C SER A 283 4.47 1.20 -10.49
N ASP A 284 5.58 1.86 -10.83
CA ASP A 284 6.42 1.55 -12.01
C ASP A 284 7.93 1.45 -11.73
N ARG A 285 8.32 1.54 -10.46
CA ARG A 285 9.74 1.61 -10.03
C ARG A 285 9.90 1.12 -8.61
N VAL A 286 11.14 0.74 -8.26
CA VAL A 286 11.49 0.36 -6.89
C VAL A 286 12.66 1.22 -6.42
N ILE A 287 12.55 1.74 -5.21
CA ILE A 287 13.59 2.53 -4.58
C ILE A 287 14.27 1.70 -3.51
N PHE A 288 15.58 1.81 -3.39
CA PHE A 288 16.41 1.05 -2.45
C PHE A 288 17.28 2.00 -1.65
N THR A 289 17.44 1.74 -0.35
CA THR A 289 18.47 2.36 0.50
C THR A 289 19.71 1.47 0.51
N ASN A 290 20.78 1.88 -0.18
CA ASN A 290 21.95 1.05 -0.39
C ASN A 290 22.89 1.09 0.83
N LEU A 291 23.84 0.14 0.87
CA LEU A 291 24.84 0.04 1.95
C LEU A 291 25.85 1.19 2.00
N ASP A 292 25.96 1.97 0.92
CA ASP A 292 26.86 3.12 0.82
C ASP A 292 26.26 4.42 1.40
N GLY A 293 25.06 4.34 1.99
CA GLY A 293 24.34 5.49 2.55
C GLY A 293 23.62 6.34 1.50
N HIS A 294 23.56 5.88 0.25
CA HIS A 294 22.80 6.52 -0.82
C HIS A 294 21.54 5.72 -1.16
N ALA A 295 20.53 6.40 -1.68
CA ALA A 295 19.36 5.73 -2.26
C ALA A 295 19.53 5.56 -3.78
N SER A 296 18.87 4.55 -4.35
CA SER A 296 18.83 4.34 -5.79
C SER A 296 17.44 3.92 -6.26
N MET A 297 17.07 4.33 -7.46
CA MET A 297 15.82 4.02 -8.13
C MET A 297 16.09 3.06 -9.29
N VAL A 298 15.38 1.93 -9.31
CA VAL A 298 15.34 1.01 -10.44
C VAL A 298 14.02 1.17 -11.18
N GLN A 299 14.09 1.53 -12.46
CA GLN A 299 12.95 1.67 -13.35
C GLN A 299 13.30 1.10 -14.72
N GLY A 300 12.46 0.19 -15.25
CA GLY A 300 12.70 -0.44 -16.56
C GLY A 300 14.06 -1.17 -16.66
N GLY A 301 14.53 -1.75 -15.55
CA GLY A 301 15.83 -2.43 -15.46
C GLY A 301 17.05 -1.50 -15.34
N ARG A 302 16.86 -0.17 -15.35
CA ARG A 302 17.94 0.80 -15.19
C ARG A 302 17.98 1.29 -13.74
N SER A 303 19.15 1.21 -13.11
CA SER A 303 19.41 1.81 -11.80
C SER A 303 19.91 3.25 -11.96
N THR A 304 19.40 4.16 -11.12
CA THR A 304 19.78 5.58 -11.08
C THR A 304 19.96 6.02 -9.63
N PRO A 305 21.04 6.74 -9.28
CA PRO A 305 21.24 7.23 -7.92
C PRO A 305 20.26 8.35 -7.59
N ILE A 306 19.86 8.43 -6.32
CA ILE A 306 19.05 9.51 -5.76
C ILE A 306 19.99 10.44 -4.99
N ALA A 307 19.87 11.75 -5.23
CA ALA A 307 20.76 12.74 -4.64
C ALA A 307 20.46 13.01 -3.15
N ASP A 308 19.21 12.84 -2.72
CA ASP A 308 18.80 13.02 -1.34
C ASP A 308 19.49 12.01 -0.40
N ARG A 309 19.80 12.47 0.80
CA ARG A 309 20.34 11.63 1.87
C ARG A 309 19.21 11.22 2.80
N TRP A 310 18.78 9.97 2.66
CA TRP A 310 17.80 9.34 3.53
C TRP A 310 18.48 8.41 4.54
N GLY A 311 17.72 8.04 5.57
CA GLY A 311 18.07 6.93 6.45
C GLY A 311 17.93 5.57 5.76
N SER A 312 18.10 4.50 6.54
CA SER A 312 18.06 3.13 6.03
C SER A 312 16.65 2.61 5.74
N ASP A 313 15.61 3.27 6.25
CA ASP A 313 14.26 2.75 6.27
C ASP A 313 13.32 3.64 5.43
N ILE A 314 12.75 3.03 4.39
CA ILE A 314 11.82 3.65 3.43
C ILE A 314 10.57 2.80 3.22
N ALA A 315 9.44 3.43 2.91
CA ALA A 315 8.22 2.77 2.46
C ALA A 315 7.61 3.51 1.26
N GLY A 316 7.04 2.75 0.33
CA GLY A 316 6.20 3.28 -0.74
C GLY A 316 4.76 3.30 -0.27
N ILE A 317 4.05 4.43 -0.39
CA ILE A 317 2.61 4.49 -0.18
C ILE A 317 1.92 5.27 -1.30
N GLN A 318 0.65 5.00 -1.48
CA GLN A 318 -0.27 5.74 -2.31
C GLN A 318 -1.19 6.55 -1.39
N SER A 319 -1.71 7.66 -1.89
CA SER A 319 -2.67 8.47 -1.16
C SER A 319 -3.71 9.03 -2.11
N SER A 320 -4.85 9.50 -1.58
CA SER A 320 -5.85 10.21 -2.39
C SER A 320 -5.31 11.47 -3.07
N CYS A 321 -4.17 11.99 -2.62
CA CYS A 321 -3.56 13.22 -3.11
C CYS A 321 -2.51 12.97 -4.19
N ARG A 322 -1.87 11.81 -4.15
CA ARG A 322 -0.67 11.47 -4.92
C ARG A 322 -0.61 9.96 -5.12
N ALA A 323 -0.39 9.54 -6.36
CA ALA A 323 -0.34 8.14 -6.73
C ALA A 323 0.84 7.41 -6.08
N ASP A 324 2.04 8.01 -6.09
CA ASP A 324 3.24 7.42 -5.50
C ASP A 324 3.94 8.41 -4.56
N LEU A 325 4.12 8.02 -3.31
CA LEU A 325 4.89 8.71 -2.29
C LEU A 325 5.93 7.75 -1.71
N VAL A 326 7.12 8.28 -1.43
CA VAL A 326 8.12 7.58 -0.63
C VAL A 326 8.18 8.22 0.73
N LEU A 327 7.85 7.47 1.78
CA LEU A 327 8.17 7.85 3.15
C LEU A 327 9.62 7.45 3.39
N ALA A 328 10.45 8.40 3.81
CA ALA A 328 11.85 8.14 4.12
C ALA A 328 12.22 8.71 5.48
N THR A 329 12.97 7.89 6.22
CA THR A 329 13.62 8.29 7.47
C THR A 329 14.75 9.29 7.22
N GLY A 330 15.09 10.10 8.22
CA GLY A 330 16.22 11.03 8.15
C GLY A 330 17.55 10.29 8.15
N ALA A 331 18.59 10.90 7.59
CA ALA A 331 19.96 10.40 7.70
C ALA A 331 20.51 10.61 9.12
N GLY A 332 20.09 9.75 10.07
CA GLY A 332 20.50 9.76 11.48
C GLY A 332 21.44 8.62 11.85
N ASP A 333 21.92 8.62 13.09
CA ASP A 333 22.87 7.65 13.65
C ASP A 333 22.22 6.60 14.58
N PHE A 334 20.88 6.54 14.59
CA PHE A 334 20.06 5.71 15.47
C PHE A 334 20.21 5.97 16.99
N GLN A 335 20.89 7.04 17.40
CA GLN A 335 21.10 7.37 18.83
C GLN A 335 20.23 8.55 19.30
N GLN A 336 19.53 9.21 18.39
CA GLN A 336 18.75 10.43 18.65
C GLN A 336 17.30 10.28 18.18
N PHE A 337 16.51 11.34 18.39
CA PHE A 337 15.22 11.51 17.73
C PHE A 337 15.39 11.35 16.21
N ASP A 338 14.46 10.66 15.59
CA ASP A 338 14.45 10.46 14.15
C ASP A 338 13.29 11.22 13.53
N SER A 339 13.33 11.37 12.22
CA SER A 339 12.33 12.10 11.48
C SER A 339 11.94 11.35 10.23
N LEU A 340 10.73 11.62 9.75
CA LEU A 340 10.20 11.01 8.55
C LEU A 340 9.54 12.08 7.68
N SER A 341 9.87 12.05 6.40
CA SER A 341 9.31 12.96 5.40
C SER A 341 8.77 12.17 4.22
N ALA A 342 7.72 12.69 3.59
CA ALA A 342 7.20 12.18 2.33
C ALA A 342 7.89 12.86 1.16
N TYR A 343 8.31 12.08 0.19
CA TYR A 343 8.93 12.52 -1.05
C TYR A 343 8.08 12.11 -2.23
N GLN A 344 8.01 12.99 -3.23
CA GLN A 344 7.41 12.70 -4.52
C GLN A 344 8.50 12.66 -5.59
N VAL A 345 8.34 11.76 -6.56
CA VAL A 345 9.14 11.76 -7.78
C VAL A 345 8.53 12.72 -8.79
N LEU A 346 9.23 13.80 -9.11
CA LEU A 346 8.93 14.65 -10.28
C LEU A 346 10.16 14.69 -11.18
N ASN A 347 9.99 14.37 -12.46
CA ASN A 347 11.06 14.42 -13.46
C ASN A 347 12.33 13.65 -13.03
N SER A 348 12.15 12.47 -12.40
CA SER A 348 13.24 11.64 -11.85
C SER A 348 14.04 12.28 -10.72
N GLN A 349 13.54 13.37 -10.13
CA GLN A 349 14.07 13.97 -8.91
C GLN A 349 13.09 13.75 -7.76
N PHE A 350 13.62 13.40 -6.59
CA PHE A 350 12.84 13.34 -5.38
C PHE A 350 12.75 14.74 -4.78
N ARG A 351 11.54 15.12 -4.37
CA ARG A 351 11.31 16.38 -3.67
C ARG A 351 10.50 16.11 -2.41
N PRO A 352 10.89 16.68 -1.25
CA PRO A 352 10.05 16.60 -0.06
C PRO A 352 8.73 17.32 -0.36
N VAL A 353 7.63 16.65 -0.03
CA VAL A 353 6.27 17.16 -0.19
C VAL A 353 5.53 17.25 1.14
N SER A 354 6.13 16.81 2.25
CA SER A 354 5.62 17.03 3.60
C SER A 354 6.63 17.78 4.45
N ASP A 355 6.15 18.31 5.57
CA ASP A 355 7.01 18.63 6.70
C ASP A 355 7.63 17.35 7.28
N SER A 356 8.71 17.53 8.02
CA SER A 356 9.44 16.46 8.70
C SER A 356 8.72 16.08 10.01
N MET A 357 8.11 14.90 10.04
CA MET A 357 7.46 14.35 11.23
C MET A 357 8.52 13.81 12.19
N GLN A 358 8.57 14.34 13.41
CA GLN A 358 9.52 13.90 14.44
C GLN A 358 9.01 12.69 15.22
N PHE A 359 9.88 11.72 15.47
CA PHE A 359 9.66 10.56 16.33
C PHE A 359 10.43 10.68 17.65
N PRO A 360 9.91 10.09 18.74
CA PRO A 360 10.54 10.17 20.06
C PRO A 360 11.86 9.39 20.17
N GLY A 361 12.27 8.66 19.13
CA GLY A 361 13.55 7.95 19.04
C GLY A 361 13.77 7.41 17.62
N PRO A 362 14.78 6.54 17.41
CA PRO A 362 15.09 5.96 16.11
C PRO A 362 13.95 5.13 15.53
N VAL A 363 13.66 5.32 14.24
CA VAL A 363 12.83 4.40 13.47
C VAL A 363 13.69 3.19 13.12
N VAL A 364 13.33 2.02 13.65
CA VAL A 364 14.09 0.76 13.49
C VAL A 364 13.51 -0.15 12.41
N SER A 365 12.27 0.15 11.99
CA SER A 365 11.60 -0.56 10.89
C SER A 365 10.54 0.36 10.30
N LEU A 366 10.49 0.42 8.97
CA LEU A 366 9.44 1.10 8.24
C LEU A 366 8.98 0.18 7.11
N LYS A 367 7.66 -0.03 6.99
CA LYS A 367 7.12 -0.88 5.93
C LYS A 367 5.82 -0.37 5.33
N THR A 368 5.62 -0.70 4.06
CA THR A 368 4.34 -0.56 3.36
C THR A 368 3.35 -1.64 3.80
N SER A 369 2.13 -1.23 4.14
CA SER A 369 0.99 -2.12 4.38
C SER A 369 0.54 -2.83 3.08
N ALA A 370 -0.20 -3.93 3.19
CA ALA A 370 -0.62 -4.71 2.02
C ALA A 370 -1.55 -3.94 1.05
N ASP A 371 -2.24 -2.90 1.53
CA ASP A 371 -3.11 -2.04 0.72
C ASP A 371 -2.35 -0.93 -0.02
N HIS A 372 -1.05 -0.80 0.22
CA HIS A 372 -0.19 0.29 -0.26
C HIS A 372 -0.65 1.70 0.12
N GLN A 373 -1.70 1.88 0.92
CA GLN A 373 -2.19 3.22 1.32
C GLN A 373 -1.57 3.70 2.63
N GLN A 374 -0.98 2.79 3.39
CA GLN A 374 -0.49 3.02 4.73
C GLN A 374 0.91 2.45 4.89
N ALA A 375 1.63 2.98 5.88
CA ALA A 375 2.89 2.41 6.32
C ALA A 375 2.84 2.15 7.83
N ILE A 376 3.65 1.21 8.30
CA ILE A 376 3.85 0.95 9.72
C ILE A 376 5.29 1.26 10.06
N ALA A 377 5.50 2.12 11.05
CA ALA A 377 6.80 2.44 11.61
C ALA A 377 6.93 1.81 13.00
N ILE A 378 8.11 1.28 13.31
CA ILE A 378 8.49 0.87 14.66
C ILE A 378 9.59 1.79 15.15
N VAL A 379 9.38 2.33 16.34
CA VAL A 379 10.26 3.30 16.98
C VAL A 379 10.78 2.72 18.27
N ALA A 380 12.10 2.73 18.47
CA ALA A 380 12.69 2.46 19.77
C ALA A 380 12.75 3.78 20.56
N THR A 381 12.12 3.82 21.72
CA THR A 381 12.05 5.02 22.56
C THR A 381 13.27 5.13 23.47
N PRO A 382 13.61 6.34 23.96
CA PRO A 382 14.68 6.54 24.93
C PRO A 382 14.47 5.79 26.25
N SER A 383 13.21 5.43 26.56
CA SER A 383 12.85 4.62 27.73
C SER A 383 13.18 3.13 27.59
N GLY A 384 13.63 2.69 26.41
CA GLY A 384 13.87 1.27 26.10
C GLY A 384 12.63 0.51 25.64
N ARG A 385 11.48 1.18 25.54
CA ARG A 385 10.23 0.63 24.98
C ARG A 385 10.21 0.76 23.46
N TYR A 386 9.40 -0.06 22.82
CA TYR A 386 9.14 -0.03 21.39
C TYR A 386 7.70 0.39 21.11
N GLU A 387 7.50 1.28 20.15
CA GLU A 387 6.19 1.78 19.75
C GLU A 387 5.96 1.52 18.27
N ALA A 388 4.78 0.98 17.93
CA ALA A 388 4.36 0.79 16.56
C ALA A 388 3.34 1.86 16.18
N TYR A 389 3.59 2.56 15.07
CA TYR A 389 2.75 3.62 14.56
C TYR A 389 2.21 3.25 13.17
N LEU A 390 0.90 3.41 12.98
CA LEU A 390 0.32 3.45 11.64
C LEU A 390 0.50 4.86 11.07
N LEU A 391 1.02 4.96 9.85
CA LEU A 391 1.27 6.20 9.13
C LEU A 391 0.35 6.30 7.92
N THR A 392 -0.26 7.46 7.75
CA THR A 392 -1.13 7.78 6.62
C THR A 392 -0.78 9.16 6.07
N ALA A 393 -0.88 9.34 4.75
CA ALA A 393 -0.70 10.61 4.09
C ALA A 393 -2.03 11.20 3.65
N HIS A 394 -2.22 12.50 3.89
CA HIS A 394 -3.42 13.24 3.53
C HIS A 394 -3.06 14.58 2.87
N CYS A 395 -4.02 15.18 2.18
CA CYS A 395 -3.80 16.44 1.49
C CYS A 395 -3.86 17.53 2.57
N GLY A 396 -2.79 18.30 2.71
CA GLY A 396 -2.79 19.50 3.52
C GLY A 396 -3.83 20.47 2.97
N THR A 397 -4.64 21.01 3.86
CA THR A 397 -5.65 22.04 3.57
C THR A 397 -5.06 23.43 3.63
#